data_AF-A0A9E2AZ39-F1
#
_entry.id   AF-A0A9E2AZ39-F1
#
_cell.length_a   1.000
_cell.length_b   1.000
_cell.length_c   1.000
_cell.angle_alpha   90.00
_cell.angle_beta   90.00
_cell.angle_gamma   90.00
#
_symmetry.space_group_name_H-M   'P 1'
#
loop_
_entity.id
_entity.type
_entity.pdbx_description
1 polymer ?
#
loop_
_entity_poly.entity_id
_entity_poly.type
_entity_poly.pdbx_seq_one_letter_code
_entity_poly.pdbx_strand_id
1 'polypeptide(L)' 'MQEKLIFVYNADSGLRNMIIDGAHKIFSPGTYECNLCDITFGAFTEKRSWKKFREETALAMEFLHKDEFK' A
#
# COMPACT_ATOMS: atom_id res chain seq x y z
N MET A 1 -11.93 -6.47 -23.10
CA MET A 1 -10.91 -6.55 -22.02
C MET A 1 -10.53 -5.12 -21.69
N GLN A 2 -10.68 -4.72 -20.43
CA GLN A 2 -10.39 -3.35 -20.00
C GLN A 2 -9.02 -3.35 -19.33
N GLU A 3 -8.15 -2.40 -19.70
CA GLU A 3 -6.82 -2.28 -19.12
C GLU A 3 -6.94 -1.88 -17.64
N LYS A 4 -6.14 -2.53 -16.79
CA LYS A 4 -6.15 -2.35 -15.33
C LYS A 4 -4.75 -2.08 -14.83
N LEU A 5 -4.62 -1.11 -13.92
CA LEU A 5 -3.38 -0.85 -13.22
C LEU A 5 -3.38 -1.61 -11.90
N ILE A 6 -2.45 -2.56 -11.77
CA ILE A 6 -2.31 -3.39 -10.58
C ILE A 6 -1.14 -2.87 -9.74
N PHE A 7 -1.44 -2.52 -8.49
CA PHE A 7 -0.50 -2.07 -7.49
C PHE A 7 -0.16 -3.23 -6.58
N VAL A 8 1.10 -3.68 -6.59
CA VAL A 8 1.58 -4.75 -5.71
C VAL A 8 2.50 -4.13 -4.66
N TYR A 9 2.00 -3.97 -3.44
CA TYR A 9 2.78 -3.48 -2.32
C TYR A 9 3.77 -4.56 -1.86
N ASN A 10 5.03 -4.18 -1.66
CA ASN A 10 6.07 -5.05 -1.10
C ASN A 10 5.89 -5.23 0.42
N ALA A 11 4.72 -5.71 0.80
CA ALA A 11 4.31 -6.04 2.16
C ALA A 11 3.41 -7.29 2.07
N ASP A 12 3.34 -8.07 3.15
CA ASP A 12 2.46 -9.24 3.22
C ASP A 12 1.13 -8.84 3.89
N SER A 13 0.00 -9.33 3.37
CA SER A 13 -1.36 -8.98 3.81
C SER A 13 -1.61 -9.25 5.31
N GLY A 14 -0.96 -10.29 5.85
CA GLY A 14 -1.07 -10.71 7.26
C GLY A 14 -0.37 -9.81 8.27
N LEU A 15 0.59 -8.95 7.85
CA LEU A 15 1.32 -8.08 8.78
C LEU A 15 0.44 -6.96 9.36
N ARG A 16 -0.67 -6.61 8.68
CA ARG A 16 -1.64 -5.62 9.17
C ARG A 16 -2.38 -6.08 10.43
N ASN A 17 -2.64 -7.38 10.60
CA ASN A 17 -3.29 -7.89 11.82
C ASN A 17 -2.37 -7.82 13.05
N MET A 18 -1.04 -7.76 12.85
CA MET A 18 -0.08 -7.62 13.95
C MET A 18 0.20 -6.17 14.36
N ILE A 19 -0.24 -5.19 13.57
CA ILE A 19 -0.01 -3.76 13.85
C ILE A 19 -1.06 -3.22 14.84
N ILE A 20 -2.24 -3.84 14.95
CA ILE A 20 -3.28 -3.43 15.89
C ILE A 20 -2.95 -3.85 17.34
N ASP A 21 -2.25 -4.96 17.55
CA ASP A 21 -1.82 -5.40 18.91
C ASP A 21 -0.50 -4.77 19.37
N GLY A 22 0.16 -3.98 18.52
CA GLY A 22 1.57 -3.64 18.68
C GLY A 22 1.89 -2.16 18.57
N ALA A 23 1.41 -1.34 19.50
CA ALA A 23 1.91 0.02 19.73
C ALA A 23 3.44 0.12 20.02
N HIS A 24 4.18 -0.99 19.92
CA HIS A 24 5.63 -1.09 20.10
C HIS A 24 6.46 -1.31 18.81
N LYS A 25 5.85 -1.47 17.61
CA LYS A 25 6.61 -1.60 16.34
C LYS A 25 6.60 -0.32 15.49
N ILE A 26 6.69 0.83 16.16
CA ILE A 26 6.77 2.16 15.54
C ILE A 26 8.12 2.37 14.80
N PHE A 27 9.15 1.55 15.02
CA PHE A 27 10.46 1.72 14.40
C PHE A 27 11.16 0.37 14.16
N SER A 28 10.97 -0.21 12.98
CA SER A 28 12.04 -1.02 12.38
C SER A 28 12.18 -0.60 10.92
N PRO A 29 13.12 0.30 10.59
CA PRO A 29 13.38 0.76 9.22
C PRO A 29 13.89 -0.36 8.28
N GLY A 30 13.95 -1.62 8.74
CA GLY A 30 14.53 -2.74 8.00
C GLY A 30 13.55 -3.82 7.56
N THR A 31 12.26 -3.74 7.91
CA THR A 31 11.26 -4.72 7.44
C THR A 31 10.56 -4.20 6.19
N TYR A 32 11.24 -4.41 5.05
CA TYR A 32 10.83 -4.13 3.66
C TYR A 32 10.60 -2.65 3.33
N GLU A 33 11.58 -2.02 2.69
CA GLU A 33 11.38 -0.75 1.98
C GLU A 33 10.30 -0.97 0.91
N CYS A 34 9.18 -0.26 1.07
CA CYS A 34 8.06 -0.27 0.13
C CYS A 34 7.97 1.10 -0.54
N ASN A 35 8.76 1.30 -1.59
CA ASN A 35 8.76 2.55 -2.37
C ASN A 35 7.35 2.95 -2.86
N LEU A 36 6.51 1.94 -3.17
CA LEU A 36 5.13 2.19 -3.55
C LEU A 36 4.30 2.73 -2.38
N CYS A 37 4.51 2.22 -1.16
CA CYS A 37 3.91 2.74 0.05
C CYS A 37 4.34 4.20 0.27
N ASP A 38 5.63 4.52 0.05
CA ASP A 38 6.16 5.87 0.24
C ASP A 38 5.56 6.91 -0.71
N ILE A 39 5.16 6.53 -1.92
CA ILE A 39 4.52 7.46 -2.87
C ILE A 39 2.99 7.51 -2.72
N THR A 40 2.37 6.53 -2.05
CA THR A 40 0.91 6.43 -1.88
C THR A 40 0.42 6.85 -0.49
N PHE A 41 1.19 6.59 0.56
CA PHE A 41 0.88 6.91 1.96
C PHE A 41 1.96 7.80 2.60
N GLY A 42 1.55 8.65 3.53
CA GLY A 42 2.43 9.31 4.49
C GLY A 42 2.54 8.50 5.79
N ALA A 43 2.90 9.14 6.90
CA ALA A 43 3.08 8.45 8.18
C ALA A 43 1.83 7.71 8.70
N PHE A 44 0.63 8.20 8.37
CA PHE A 44 -0.63 7.66 8.89
C PHE A 44 -1.78 7.61 7.88
N THR A 45 -1.68 8.35 6.77
CA THR A 45 -2.80 8.55 5.83
C THR A 45 -2.35 8.57 4.38
N GLU A 46 -3.28 8.32 3.47
CA GLU A 46 -3.07 8.41 2.02
C GLU A 46 -2.62 9.83 1.62
N LYS A 47 -1.59 9.94 0.78
CA LYS A 47 -1.13 11.24 0.28
C LYS A 47 -2.21 11.89 -0.58
N ARG A 48 -2.47 13.18 -0.38
CA ARG A 48 -3.54 13.91 -1.09
C ARG A 48 -3.39 13.87 -2.62
N SER A 49 -2.16 13.97 -3.12
CA SER A 49 -1.86 13.89 -4.57
C SER A 49 -2.21 12.51 -5.15
N TRP A 50 -1.85 11.45 -4.44
CA TRP A 50 -2.15 10.09 -4.80
C TRP A 50 -3.65 9.78 -4.73
N LYS A 51 -4.33 10.18 -3.64
CA LYS A 51 -5.78 10.07 -3.51
C LYS A 51 -6.51 10.75 -4.68
N LYS A 52 -6.10 11.98 -5.03
CA LYS A 52 -6.66 12.73 -6.16
C LYS A 52 -6.50 11.96 -7.48
N PHE A 53 -5.31 11.45 -7.77
CA PHE A 53 -5.07 10.65 -8.97
C PHE A 53 -5.96 9.40 -9.03
N ARG A 54 -6.06 8.66 -7.91
CA ARG A 54 -6.87 7.44 -7.81
C ARG A 54 -8.37 7.70 -8.00
N GLU A 55 -8.86 8.86 -7.55
CA GLU A 55 -10.28 9.23 -7.65
C GLU A 55 -10.66 9.87 -9.00
N GLU A 56 -9.74 10.58 -9.66
CA GLU A 56 -10.03 11.30 -10.90
C GLU A 56 -9.75 10.49 -12.18
N THR A 57 -8.98 9.41 -12.07
CA THR A 57 -8.64 8.56 -13.21
C THR A 57 -9.79 7.62 -13.60
N ALA A 58 -9.94 7.40 -14.91
CA ALA A 58 -10.87 6.39 -15.44
C ALA A 58 -10.27 4.98 -15.46
N LEU A 59 -9.01 4.82 -15.03
CA LEU A 59 -8.32 3.54 -15.01
C LEU A 59 -8.90 2.64 -13.93
N ALA A 60 -9.22 1.40 -14.29
CA ALA A 60 -9.49 0.38 -13.30
C ALA A 60 -8.21 0.12 -12.50
N MET A 61 -8.31 0.15 -11.16
CA MET A 61 -7.18 -0.10 -10.27
C MET A 61 -7.45 -1.26 -9.34
N GLU A 62 -6.40 -2.00 -9.01
CA GLU A 62 -6.41 -3.04 -7.97
C GLU A 62 -5.17 -2.94 -7.11
N PHE A 63 -5.35 -3.19 -5.83
CA PHE A 63 -4.36 -3.04 -4.79
C PHE A 63 -4.18 -4.39 -4.12
N LEU A 64 -2.97 -4.93 -4.21
CA LEU A 64 -2.60 -6.24 -3.69
C LEU A 64 -1.33 -6.11 -2.86
N HIS A 65 -1.18 -7.01 -1.91
CA HIS A 65 0.06 -7.30 -1.22
C HIS A 65 0.86 -8.35 -2.02
N LYS A 66 2.15 -8.49 -1.71
CA LYS A 66 3.06 -9.41 -2.41
C LYS A 66 2.55 -10.86 -2.39
N ASP A 67 1.94 -11.28 -1.29
CA ASP A 67 1.38 -12.62 -1.10
C ASP A 67 -0.01 -12.82 -1.76
N GLU A 68 -0.69 -11.73 -2.11
CA GLU A 68 -1.97 -11.74 -2.81
C GLU A 68 -1.79 -11.78 -4.34
N PHE A 69 -0.64 -11.32 -4.84
CA PHE A 69 -0.30 -11.37 -6.27
C PHE A 69 0.25 -12.75 -6.66
N LYS A 70 -0.54 -13.53 -7.40
CA LYS A 70 -0.22 -14.90 -7.85
C LYS A 70 -0.28 -15.04 -9.36
#